data_AF-A0A445A251-F1
#
_entry.id   AF-A0A445A251-F1
#
_cell.length_a   1.000
_cell.length_b   1.000
_cell.length_c   1.000
_cell.angle_alpha   90.00
_cell.angle_beta   90.00
_cell.angle_gamma   90.00
#
_symmetry.space_group_name_H-M   'P 1'
#
loop_
_entity.id
_entity.type
_entity.pdbx_description
1 polymer ?
#
loop_
_entity_poly.entity_id
_entity_poly.type
_entity_poly.pdbx_seq_one_letter_code
_entity_poly.pdbx_strand_id
1 'polypeptide(L)'
;MSEADIEQMNDMSKGGIGVSRIYSFMASLAGGYHNVPYTTRDMHNVNAKQRREGGLDAESCLSDRQMKSVIEQVFPEAHHRLCAWHLLRNATRNIGKPKFTRMFRDCMLGDYEVGTFQRKWFDMVEKFGVADKR
;
A
#
# COMPACT_ATOMS: atom_id res chain seq x y z
N MET A 1 -18.89 -2.07 -15.50
CA MET A 1 -19.23 -0.69 -15.11
C MET A 1 -19.03 0.18 -16.33
N SER A 2 -20.03 0.98 -16.69
CA SER A 2 -19.90 1.96 -17.77
C SER A 2 -18.97 3.11 -17.34
N GLU A 3 -18.49 3.90 -18.30
CA GLU A 3 -17.66 5.06 -17.99
C GLU A 3 -18.40 6.09 -17.11
N ALA A 4 -19.69 6.31 -17.36
CA ALA A 4 -20.54 7.18 -16.55
C ALA A 4 -20.67 6.69 -15.09
N ASP A 5 -20.83 5.37 -14.88
CA ASP A 5 -20.88 4.78 -13.53
C ASP A 5 -19.56 5.00 -12.79
N ILE A 6 -18.44 4.92 -13.51
CA ILE A 6 -17.09 5.11 -12.95
C ILE A 6 -16.88 6.58 -12.58
N GLU A 7 -17.27 7.51 -13.44
CA GLU A 7 -17.17 8.96 -13.20
C GLU A 7 -17.98 9.37 -11.97
N GLN A 8 -19.25 8.97 -11.92
CA GLN A 8 -20.12 9.26 -10.79
C GLN A 8 -19.61 8.64 -9.49
N MET A 9 -19.09 7.41 -9.53
CA MET A 9 -18.43 6.78 -8.37
C MET A 9 -17.22 7.60 -7.90
N ASN A 10 -16.40 8.10 -8.82
CA ASN A 10 -15.21 8.87 -8.50
C ASN A 10 -15.56 10.19 -7.81
N ASP A 11 -16.56 10.91 -8.30
CA ASP A 11 -16.97 12.19 -7.72
C ASP A 11 -17.53 12.02 -6.31
N MET A 12 -18.32 10.98 -6.07
CA MET A 12 -18.77 10.63 -4.72
C MET A 12 -17.61 10.23 -3.80
N SER A 13 -16.60 9.54 -4.34
CA SER A 13 -15.40 9.15 -3.59
C SER A 13 -14.52 10.34 -3.23
N LYS A 14 -14.39 11.35 -4.10
CA LYS A 14 -13.72 12.63 -3.80
C LYS A 14 -14.38 13.35 -2.63
N GLY A 15 -15.70 13.20 -2.48
CA GLY A 15 -16.48 13.68 -1.33
C GLY A 15 -16.33 12.83 -0.05
N GLY A 16 -15.47 11.80 -0.05
CA GLY A 16 -15.22 10.93 1.12
C GLY A 16 -16.28 9.84 1.34
N ILE A 17 -17.17 9.59 0.38
CA ILE A 17 -18.23 8.60 0.52
C ILE A 17 -17.66 7.18 0.31
N GLY A 18 -17.93 6.28 1.25
CA GLY A 18 -17.48 4.89 1.16
C GLY A 18 -18.16 4.08 0.06
N VAL A 19 -17.41 3.16 -0.57
CA VAL A 19 -17.83 2.33 -1.72
C VAL A 19 -19.17 1.64 -1.50
N SER A 20 -19.42 1.05 -0.32
CA SER A 20 -20.69 0.40 -0.02
C SER A 20 -21.88 1.35 -0.10
N ARG A 21 -21.70 2.60 0.34
CA ARG A 21 -22.75 3.63 0.31
C ARG A 21 -22.97 4.14 -1.12
N ILE A 22 -21.91 4.21 -1.92
CA ILE A 22 -22.01 4.50 -3.35
C ILE A 22 -22.77 3.37 -4.05
N TYR A 23 -22.48 2.09 -3.76
CA TYR A 23 -23.18 0.96 -4.35
C TYR A 23 -24.68 0.97 -4.04
N SER A 24 -25.05 1.24 -2.79
CA SER A 24 -26.46 1.41 -2.41
C SER A 24 -27.14 2.56 -3.16
N PHE A 25 -26.44 3.66 -3.38
CA PHE A 25 -26.95 4.79 -4.15
C PHE A 25 -27.16 4.44 -5.63
N MET A 26 -26.19 3.79 -6.27
CA MET A 26 -26.30 3.32 -7.66
C MET A 26 -27.47 2.35 -7.84
N ALA A 27 -27.64 1.43 -6.90
CA ALA A 27 -28.78 0.52 -6.88
C ALA A 27 -30.12 1.28 -6.74
N SER A 28 -30.17 2.36 -5.93
CA SER A 28 -31.38 3.17 -5.82
C SER A 28 -31.73 3.90 -7.13
N LEU A 29 -30.73 4.37 -7.88
CA LEU A 29 -30.93 4.99 -9.19
C LEU A 29 -31.40 3.99 -10.24
N ALA A 30 -30.87 2.77 -10.21
CA ALA A 30 -31.24 1.69 -11.12
C ALA A 30 -32.57 1.00 -10.75
N GLY A 31 -33.27 1.44 -9.69
CA GLY A 31 -34.51 0.81 -9.22
C GLY A 31 -34.32 -0.53 -8.51
N GLY A 32 -33.10 -0.84 -8.08
CA GLY A 32 -32.76 -2.02 -7.29
C GLY A 32 -31.39 -2.59 -7.61
N TYR A 33 -30.83 -3.38 -6.68
CA TYR A 33 -29.52 -4.01 -6.84
C TYR A 33 -29.44 -4.98 -8.03
N HIS A 34 -30.55 -5.63 -8.38
CA HIS A 34 -30.63 -6.57 -9.51
C HIS A 34 -30.51 -5.88 -10.87
N ASN A 35 -30.71 -4.56 -10.93
CA ASN A 35 -30.59 -3.78 -12.16
C ASN A 35 -29.20 -3.17 -12.36
N VAL A 36 -28.28 -3.37 -11.41
CA VAL A 36 -26.90 -2.91 -11.50
C VAL A 36 -26.05 -4.05 -12.11
N PRO A 37 -25.45 -3.88 -13.30
CA PRO A 37 -24.74 -4.96 -14.01
C PRO A 37 -23.32 -5.20 -13.49
N TYR A 38 -23.06 -4.83 -12.22
CA TYR A 38 -21.75 -4.96 -11.58
C TYR A 38 -21.92 -5.05 -10.07
N THR A 39 -20.88 -5.56 -9.42
CA THR A 39 -20.87 -5.80 -7.98
C THR A 39 -20.06 -4.73 -7.24
N THR A 40 -20.21 -4.67 -5.92
CA THR A 40 -19.33 -3.87 -5.06
C THR A 40 -17.85 -4.27 -5.22
N ARG A 41 -17.56 -5.55 -5.53
CA ARG A 41 -16.20 -6.01 -5.80
C ARG A 41 -15.63 -5.37 -7.06
N ASP A 42 -16.43 -5.19 -8.10
CA ASP A 42 -16.01 -4.54 -9.34
C ASP A 42 -15.66 -3.07 -9.08
N MET A 43 -16.44 -2.37 -8.24
CA MET A 43 -16.12 -1.01 -7.80
C MET A 43 -14.78 -0.94 -7.05
N HIS A 44 -14.51 -1.88 -6.14
CA HIS A 44 -13.21 -1.99 -5.46
C HIS A 44 -12.06 -2.25 -6.44
N ASN A 45 -12.29 -3.10 -7.45
CA ASN A 45 -11.30 -3.39 -8.49
C ASN A 45 -10.99 -2.15 -9.35
N VAL A 46 -12.01 -1.36 -9.70
CA VAL A 46 -11.85 -0.08 -10.42
C VAL A 46 -11.03 0.89 -9.58
N ASN A 47 -11.35 1.09 -8.30
CA ASN A 47 -10.58 1.96 -7.42
C ASN A 47 -9.12 1.48 -7.26
N ALA A 48 -8.90 0.16 -7.18
CA ALA A 48 -7.56 -0.40 -7.14
C ALA A 48 -6.80 -0.19 -8.46
N LYS A 49 -7.49 -0.25 -9.61
CA LYS A 49 -6.93 0.02 -10.94
C LYS A 49 -6.57 1.49 -11.09
N GLN A 50 -7.45 2.41 -10.71
CA GLN A 50 -7.18 3.84 -10.70
C GLN A 50 -6.03 4.21 -9.76
N ARG A 51 -5.84 3.56 -8.62
CA ARG A 51 -4.62 3.78 -7.80
C ARG A 51 -3.32 3.32 -8.46
N ARG A 52 -3.40 2.39 -9.42
CA ARG A 52 -2.25 1.93 -10.21
C ARG A 52 -1.99 2.81 -11.42
N GLU A 53 -3.04 3.42 -11.98
CA GLU A 53 -3.00 4.17 -13.24
C GLU A 53 -3.10 5.69 -13.05
N GLY A 54 -3.57 6.14 -11.89
CA GLY A 54 -3.74 7.55 -11.52
C GLY A 54 -2.40 8.26 -11.54
N GLY A 55 -2.26 9.16 -12.50
CA GLY A 55 -1.10 10.01 -12.67
C GLY A 55 -0.83 10.90 -11.47
N LEU A 56 0.37 11.48 -11.51
CA LEU A 56 1.04 12.26 -10.48
C LEU A 56 0.29 13.56 -10.18
N ASP A 57 -0.67 13.56 -9.27
CA ASP A 57 -1.03 14.77 -8.54
C ASP A 57 -0.07 14.94 -7.36
N ALA A 58 0.30 16.20 -7.08
CA ALA A 58 1.19 16.54 -5.98
C ALA A 58 0.64 16.07 -4.61
N GLU A 59 -0.68 15.87 -4.53
CA GLU A 59 -1.41 15.43 -3.34
C GLU A 59 -1.33 13.90 -3.09
N SER A 60 -1.19 13.05 -4.12
CA SER A 60 -1.15 11.57 -3.93
C SER A 60 0.25 10.97 -3.83
N CYS A 61 1.30 11.79 -3.75
CA CYS A 61 2.69 11.40 -3.46
C CYS A 61 2.90 10.75 -2.07
N LEU A 62 1.85 10.37 -1.34
CA LEU A 62 1.95 9.89 0.03
C LEU A 62 2.32 8.40 0.16
N SER A 63 2.26 7.62 -0.92
CA SER A 63 2.73 6.22 -0.87
C SER A 63 4.14 6.07 -1.42
N ASP A 64 4.97 5.29 -0.72
CA ASP A 64 6.35 4.98 -1.12
C ASP A 64 6.42 4.39 -2.54
N ARG A 65 5.40 3.61 -2.92
CA ARG A 65 5.32 3.01 -4.26
C ARG A 65 5.10 4.06 -5.35
N GLN A 66 4.29 5.08 -5.08
CA GLN A 66 4.05 6.18 -6.01
C GLN A 66 5.27 7.09 -6.08
N MET A 67 5.87 7.45 -4.93
CA MET A 67 7.14 8.20 -4.87
C MET A 67 8.25 7.52 -5.65
N LYS A 68 8.39 6.20 -5.52
CA LYS A 68 9.32 5.41 -6.32
C LYS A 68 9.11 5.62 -7.82
N SER A 69 7.86 5.50 -8.29
CA SER A 69 7.53 5.68 -9.70
C SER A 69 7.80 7.11 -10.20
N VAL A 70 7.57 8.13 -9.37
CA VAL A 70 7.88 9.53 -9.73
C VAL A 70 9.39 9.72 -9.86
N ILE A 71 10.14 9.23 -8.87
CA ILE A 71 11.60 9.36 -8.83
C ILE A 71 12.21 8.65 -10.04
N GLU A 72 11.76 7.44 -10.39
CA GLU A 72 12.23 6.72 -11.58
C GLU A 72 11.95 7.49 -12.89
N GLN A 73 10.89 8.31 -12.95
CA GLN A 73 10.57 9.13 -14.13
C GLN A 73 11.38 10.44 -14.18
N VAL A 74 11.48 11.16 -13.05
CA VAL A 74 12.11 12.49 -12.99
C VAL A 74 13.64 12.39 -12.80
N PHE A 75 14.10 11.34 -12.11
CA PHE A 75 15.48 11.06 -11.79
C PHE A 75 15.80 9.56 -12.00
N PRO A 76 15.88 9.08 -13.26
CA PRO A 76 16.02 7.65 -13.57
C PRO A 76 17.26 6.99 -12.96
N GLU A 77 18.32 7.75 -12.72
CA GLU A 77 19.56 7.26 -12.09
C GLU A 77 19.50 7.27 -10.55
N ALA A 78 18.43 7.81 -9.94
CA ALA A 78 18.29 7.85 -8.49
C ALA A 78 17.82 6.51 -7.93
N HIS A 79 18.61 5.93 -7.04
CA HIS A 79 18.21 4.72 -6.33
C HIS A 79 17.25 5.03 -5.18
N HIS A 80 15.94 4.88 -5.41
CA HIS A 80 14.94 4.99 -4.36
C HIS A 80 15.06 3.84 -3.35
N ARG A 81 15.20 4.18 -2.06
CA ARG A 81 15.29 3.23 -0.96
C ARG A 81 14.46 3.73 0.22
N LEU A 82 13.84 2.79 0.94
CA LEU A 82 13.22 3.10 2.23
C LEU A 82 14.29 3.50 3.23
N CYS A 83 14.12 4.66 3.87
CA CYS A 83 14.97 5.03 4.99
C CYS A 83 14.68 4.14 6.21
N ALA A 84 15.60 4.12 7.18
CA ALA A 84 15.51 3.26 8.36
C ALA A 84 14.17 3.42 9.12
N TRP A 85 13.64 4.64 9.20
CA TRP A 85 12.34 4.89 9.82
C TRP A 85 11.19 4.15 9.12
N HIS A 86 11.15 4.21 7.79
CA HIS A 86 10.13 3.50 7.01
C HIS A 86 10.28 1.98 7.14
N LEU A 87 11.51 1.46 7.12
CA LEU A 87 11.79 0.04 7.35
C LEU A 87 11.27 -0.42 8.72
N LEU A 88 11.55 0.35 9.78
CA LEU A 88 11.08 0.07 11.14
C LEU A 88 9.56 0.12 11.26
N ARG A 89 8.93 1.10 10.61
CA ARG A 89 7.47 1.21 10.57
C ARG A 89 6.83 0.01 9.87
N ASN A 90 7.41 -0.41 8.74
CA ASN A 90 6.95 -1.59 7.99
C ASN A 90 7.11 -2.87 8.80
N ALA A 91 8.26 -3.07 9.44
CA ALA A 91 8.54 -4.19 10.32
C ALA A 91 7.51 -4.27 11.47
N THR A 92 7.25 -3.14 12.12
CA THR A 92 6.28 -3.05 13.22
C THR A 92 4.87 -3.36 12.77
N ARG A 93 4.45 -2.82 11.62
CA ARG A 93 3.08 -3.02 11.09
C ARG A 93 2.82 -4.46 10.66
N ASN A 94 3.80 -5.12 10.03
CA ASN A 94 3.59 -6.46 9.44
C ASN A 94 3.86 -7.60 10.42
N ILE A 95 4.84 -7.45 11.31
CA ILE A 95 5.22 -8.52 12.25
C ILE A 95 4.57 -8.30 13.62
N GLY A 96 4.41 -7.06 14.06
CA GLY A 96 3.66 -6.72 15.28
C GLY A 96 4.26 -7.21 16.60
N LYS A 97 5.47 -7.81 16.59
CA LYS A 97 6.11 -8.36 17.80
C LYS A 97 7.15 -7.37 18.36
N PRO A 98 6.97 -6.81 19.58
CA PRO A 98 7.88 -5.81 20.14
C PRO A 98 9.34 -6.28 20.25
N LYS A 99 9.56 -7.55 20.63
CA LYS A 99 10.91 -8.14 20.70
C LYS A 99 11.56 -8.24 19.32
N PHE A 100 10.79 -8.56 18.29
CA PHE A 100 11.29 -8.56 16.90
C PHE A 100 11.68 -7.14 16.48
N THR A 101 10.78 -6.16 16.68
CA THR A 101 11.05 -4.77 16.32
C THR A 101 12.29 -4.22 17.01
N ARG A 102 12.55 -4.60 18.27
CA ARG A 102 13.78 -4.22 18.97
C ARG A 102 15.02 -4.81 18.29
N MET A 103 15.05 -6.12 18.05
CA MET A 103 16.19 -6.78 17.39
C MET A 103 16.40 -6.26 15.96
N PHE A 104 15.32 -5.99 15.24
CA PHE A 104 15.36 -5.41 13.90
C PHE A 104 15.92 -3.98 13.94
N ARG A 105 15.53 -3.17 14.92
CA ARG A 105 16.11 -1.83 15.15
C ARG A 105 17.60 -1.91 15.41
N ASP A 106 18.04 -2.84 16.25
CA ASP A 106 19.45 -3.03 16.55
C ASP A 106 20.23 -3.37 15.27
N CYS A 107 19.68 -4.24 14.41
CA CYS A 107 20.28 -4.56 13.11
C CYS A 107 20.34 -3.37 12.15
N MET A 108 19.32 -2.51 12.13
CA MET A 108 19.23 -1.38 11.18
C MET A 108 20.05 -0.15 11.59
N LEU A 109 20.20 0.08 12.91
CA LEU A 109 20.81 1.30 13.45
C LEU A 109 22.15 1.05 14.14
N GLY A 110 22.55 -0.21 14.27
CA GLY A 110 23.80 -0.59 14.90
C GLY A 110 24.99 -0.39 13.97
N ASP A 111 26.08 0.13 14.53
CA ASP A 111 27.38 0.17 13.87
C ASP A 111 28.08 -1.18 14.07
N TYR A 112 28.02 -2.04 13.05
CA TYR A 112 28.53 -3.40 13.11
C TYR A 112 29.41 -3.70 11.90
N GLU A 113 30.48 -4.45 12.15
CA GLU A 113 31.12 -5.23 11.10
C GLU A 113 30.12 -6.21 10.47
N VAL A 114 30.31 -6.49 9.18
CA VAL A 114 29.41 -7.34 8.37
C VAL A 114 29.14 -8.68 9.03
N GLY A 115 30.16 -9.36 9.58
CA GLY A 115 29.99 -10.65 10.23
C GLY A 115 29.15 -10.60 11.52
N THR A 116 29.20 -9.48 12.25
CA THR A 116 28.38 -9.27 13.44
C THR A 116 26.94 -8.91 13.07
N PHE A 117 26.75 -8.09 12.03
CA PHE A 117 25.43 -7.82 11.47
C PHE A 117 24.75 -9.13 11.01
N GLN A 118 25.44 -9.94 10.21
CA GLN A 118 24.90 -11.19 9.67
C GLN A 118 24.45 -12.13 10.79
N ARG A 119 25.29 -12.35 11.81
CA ARG A 119 24.92 -13.19 12.97
C ARG A 119 23.65 -12.68 13.67
N LYS A 120 23.56 -11.38 13.95
CA LYS A 120 22.38 -10.77 14.59
C LYS A 120 21.13 -10.88 13.73
N TRP A 121 21.29 -10.67 12.42
CA TRP A 121 20.21 -10.81 11.45
C TRP A 121 19.67 -12.24 11.41
N PHE A 122 20.55 -13.24 11.30
CA PHE A 122 20.15 -14.65 11.27
C PHE A 122 19.47 -15.09 12.57
N ASP A 123 20.04 -14.75 13.73
CA ASP A 123 19.43 -15.05 15.04
C ASP A 123 18.02 -14.46 15.14
N MET A 124 17.84 -13.21 14.72
CA MET A 124 16.51 -12.58 14.67
C MET A 124 15.56 -13.31 13.71
N VAL A 125 15.99 -13.61 12.49
CA VAL A 125 15.12 -14.24 11.47
C VAL A 125 14.66 -15.63 11.92
N GLU A 126 15.59 -16.45 12.43
CA GLU A 126 15.33 -17.79 12.92
C GLU A 126 14.39 -17.76 14.13
N LYS A 127 14.72 -16.95 15.14
CA LYS A 127 13.95 -16.83 16.38
C LYS A 127 12.49 -16.44 16.18
N PHE A 128 12.19 -15.64 15.15
CA PHE A 128 10.84 -15.19 14.86
C PHE A 128 10.17 -15.93 13.70
N GLY A 129 10.87 -16.86 13.03
CA GLY A 129 10.36 -17.64 11.91
C GLY A 129 9.92 -16.78 10.73
N VAL A 130 10.62 -15.67 10.48
CA VAL A 130 10.29 -14.69 9.43
C VAL A 130 11.10 -14.88 8.14
N ALA A 131 11.74 -16.05 8.01
CA ALA A 131 12.41 -16.43 6.77
C ALA A 131 11.38 -16.57 5.63
N ASP A 132 11.85 -16.32 4.41
CA ASP A 132 11.03 -16.44 3.20
C ASP A 132 10.50 -17.87 3.07
N LYS A 133 9.18 -18.02 2.87
CA LYS A 133 8.56 -19.30 2.54
C LYS A 133 8.52 -19.40 1.02
N ARG A 134 9.67 -19.69 0.41
CA ARG A 134 9.71 -20.10 -0.99
C ARG A 134 9.17 -21.52 -1.17
#